data_AF-A0A443RSY5-F1
#
_entry.id   AF-A0A443RSY5-F1
#
_cell.length_a   1.000
_cell.length_b   1.000
_cell.length_c   1.000
_cell.angle_alpha   90.00
_cell.angle_beta   90.00
_cell.angle_gamma   90.00
#
_symmetry.space_group_name_H-M   'P 1'
#
loop_
_entity.id
_entity.type
_entity.pdbx_description
1 polymer ?
#
loop_
_entity_poly.entity_id
_entity_poly.type
_entity_poly.pdbx_seq_one_letter_code
_entity_poly.pdbx_strand_id
1 'polypeptide(L)'
;YIRNMTSDVIGIDLGTTHSCVAIYSKGKLEVLENDHGLRTTPSYVAFTQNEIIVGNEAKLNTCIDPSNTVSVFDTKRMIGLSFDDSCIQRDLKYWPFKVSNNSGKPMIK
;
A
#
# COMPACT_ATOMS: atom_id res chain seq x y z
N TYR A 1 -27.94 -30.24 9.53
CA TYR A 1 -27.79 -29.09 8.63
C TYR A 1 -26.31 -28.73 8.48
N ILE A 2 -25.59 -29.42 7.60
CA ILE A 2 -24.22 -29.04 7.24
C ILE A 2 -24.37 -28.02 6.11
N ARG A 3 -24.11 -26.75 6.40
CA ARG A 3 -24.05 -25.72 5.35
C ARG A 3 -22.79 -25.99 4.54
N ASN A 4 -22.95 -26.40 3.28
CA ASN A 4 -21.91 -26.30 2.26
C ASN A 4 -21.64 -24.81 2.02
N MET A 5 -20.86 -24.17 2.88
CA MET A 5 -20.21 -22.91 2.54
C MET A 5 -18.91 -23.26 1.83
N THR A 6 -18.94 -23.38 0.51
CA THR A 6 -17.72 -23.07 -0.26
C THR A 6 -17.64 -21.56 -0.32
N SER A 7 -17.30 -20.93 0.81
CA SER A 7 -17.09 -19.48 0.86
C SER A 7 -15.91 -19.17 -0.04
N ASP A 8 -16.12 -18.29 -1.02
CA ASP A 8 -15.03 -17.77 -1.82
C ASP A 8 -13.98 -17.13 -0.88
N VAL A 9 -12.71 -17.46 -1.10
CA VAL A 9 -11.60 -16.97 -0.27
C VAL A 9 -10.77 -15.99 -1.08
N ILE A 10 -10.45 -14.85 -0.48
CA ILE A 10 -9.55 -13.84 -1.07
C ILE A 10 -8.19 -13.93 -0.39
N GLY A 11 -7.14 -14.12 -1.18
CA GLY A 11 -5.75 -13.97 -0.77
C GLY A 11 -5.21 -12.63 -1.26
N ILE A 12 -4.58 -11.87 -0.36
CA ILE A 12 -3.95 -10.59 -0.68
C ILE A 12 -2.47 -10.69 -0.33
N ASP A 13 -1.61 -10.50 -1.32
CA ASP A 13 -0.19 -10.30 -1.11
C ASP A 13 0.12 -8.81 -1.03
N LEU A 14 0.53 -8.35 0.14
CA LEU A 14 0.94 -6.97 0.39
C LEU A 14 2.46 -6.83 0.26
N GLY A 15 2.92 -6.89 -0.99
CA GLY A 15 4.31 -6.61 -1.34
C GLY A 15 4.69 -5.13 -1.14
N THR A 16 6.00 -4.85 -1.15
CA THR A 16 6.52 -3.49 -0.98
C THR A 16 6.36 -2.61 -2.21
N THR A 17 6.45 -3.21 -3.39
CA THR A 17 6.45 -2.49 -4.67
C THR A 17 5.19 -2.76 -5.46
N HIS A 18 4.71 -4.00 -5.44
CA HIS A 18 3.46 -4.42 -6.05
C HIS A 18 2.73 -5.34 -5.09
N SER A 19 1.40 -5.26 -5.15
CA SER A 19 0.47 -6.14 -4.46
C SER A 19 -0.31 -6.93 -5.49
N CYS A 20 -0.81 -8.10 -5.11
CA CYS A 20 -1.69 -8.90 -5.94
C CYS A 20 -2.86 -9.44 -5.11
N VAL A 21 -3.96 -9.74 -5.79
CA VAL A 21 -5.15 -10.32 -5.17
C VAL A 21 -5.55 -11.55 -5.97
N ALA A 22 -5.82 -12.64 -5.27
CA ALA A 22 -6.32 -13.87 -5.86
C ALA A 22 -7.59 -14.33 -5.15
N ILE A 23 -8.48 -14.96 -5.90
CA ILE A 23 -9.68 -15.60 -5.39
C ILE A 23 -9.56 -17.11 -5.55
N TYR A 24 -9.91 -17.85 -4.50
CA TYR A 24 -10.17 -19.28 -4.58
C TYR A 24 -11.67 -19.50 -4.52
N SER A 25 -12.25 -19.93 -5.64
CA SER A 25 -13.69 -20.17 -5.78
C SER A 25 -13.93 -21.44 -6.58
N LYS A 26 -14.88 -22.27 -6.13
CA LYS A 26 -15.32 -23.49 -6.84
C LYS A 26 -14.17 -24.43 -7.25
N GLY A 27 -13.15 -24.54 -6.40
CA GLY A 27 -11.99 -25.41 -6.65
C GLY A 27 -10.93 -24.82 -7.58
N LYS A 28 -11.09 -23.58 -8.05
CA LYS A 28 -10.15 -22.90 -8.94
C LYS A 28 -9.54 -21.68 -8.25
N LEU A 29 -8.23 -21.50 -8.44
CA LEU A 29 -7.50 -20.29 -8.07
C LEU A 29 -7.43 -19.35 -9.29
N GLU A 30 -7.72 -18.07 -9.07
CA GLU A 30 -7.64 -17.05 -10.11
C GLU A 30 -7.02 -15.76 -9.55
N VAL A 31 -6.00 -15.23 -10.23
CA VAL A 31 -5.40 -13.93 -9.90
C VAL A 31 -6.19 -12.86 -10.62
N LEU A 32 -6.69 -11.88 -9.86
CA LEU A 32 -7.54 -10.82 -10.37
C LEU A 32 -6.70 -9.75 -11.09
N GLU A 33 -7.26 -9.22 -12.17
CA GLU A 33 -6.72 -8.07 -12.88
C GLU A 33 -7.28 -6.78 -12.25
N ASN A 34 -6.46 -5.73 -12.19
CA ASN A 34 -6.92 -4.39 -11.86
C ASN A 34 -7.59 -3.73 -13.08
N ASP A 35 -8.08 -2.51 -12.90
CA ASP A 35 -8.80 -1.76 -13.94
C ASP A 35 -7.94 -1.43 -15.18
N HIS A 36 -6.63 -1.72 -15.15
CA HIS A 36 -5.71 -1.58 -16.27
C HIS A 36 -5.35 -2.92 -16.93
N GLY A 37 -6.01 -4.03 -16.56
CA GLY A 37 -5.74 -5.37 -17.07
C GLY A 37 -4.44 -5.99 -16.52
N LEU A 38 -3.86 -5.44 -15.46
CA LEU A 38 -2.64 -5.96 -14.85
C LEU A 38 -2.98 -6.82 -13.63
N ARG A 39 -2.31 -7.97 -13.48
CA ARG A 39 -2.48 -8.89 -12.34
C ARG A 39 -1.74 -8.48 -11.07
N THR A 40 -1.03 -7.37 -11.14
CA THR A 40 -0.37 -6.74 -10.00
C THR A 40 -0.66 -5.25 -10.01
N THR A 41 -0.78 -4.68 -8.82
CA THR A 41 -1.07 -3.27 -8.61
C THR A 41 0.10 -2.65 -7.84
N PRO A 42 0.70 -1.56 -8.31
CA PRO A 42 1.75 -0.87 -7.57
C PRO A 42 1.29 -0.50 -6.16
N SER A 43 2.15 -0.70 -5.18
CA SER A 43 1.84 -0.42 -3.78
C SER A 43 2.09 1.05 -3.48
N TYR A 44 1.27 1.93 -4.06
CA TYR A 44 1.34 3.38 -3.95
C TYR A 44 -0.01 3.97 -3.56
N VAL A 45 0.04 5.05 -2.78
CA VAL A 45 -1.10 5.86 -2.37
C VAL A 45 -0.75 7.33 -2.58
N ALA A 46 -1.59 8.08 -3.29
CA ALA A 46 -1.44 9.52 -3.46
C ALA A 46 -2.66 10.24 -2.85
N PHE A 47 -2.39 11.25 -2.03
CA PHE A 47 -3.40 12.07 -1.40
C PHE A 47 -3.58 13.35 -2.21
N THR A 48 -4.74 13.53 -2.81
CA THR A 48 -5.09 14.80 -3.47
C THR A 48 -6.05 15.59 -2.59
N GLN A 49 -6.41 16.81 -3.01
CA GLN A 49 -7.38 17.62 -2.28
C GLN A 49 -8.78 16.99 -2.25
N ASN A 50 -9.12 16.19 -3.26
CA ASN A 50 -10.49 15.71 -3.47
C ASN A 50 -10.64 14.21 -3.23
N GLU A 51 -9.57 13.44 -3.43
CA GLU A 51 -9.63 11.98 -3.40
C GLU A 51 -8.29 11.34 -3.00
N ILE A 52 -8.38 10.06 -2.61
CA ILE A 52 -7.24 9.18 -2.39
C ILE A 52 -7.09 8.31 -3.64
N ILE A 53 -5.96 8.45 -4.32
CA ILE A 53 -5.61 7.67 -5.50
C ILE A 53 -4.70 6.52 -5.06
N VAL A 54 -4.87 5.33 -5.65
CA VAL A 54 -4.05 4.15 -5.34
C VAL A 54 -3.54 3.47 -6.61
N GLY A 55 -2.50 2.65 -6.48
CA GLY A 55 -2.09 1.77 -7.57
C GLY A 55 -1.32 2.48 -8.68
N ASN A 56 -1.69 2.20 -9.93
CA ASN A 56 -1.01 2.73 -11.11
C ASN A 56 -1.07 4.26 -11.17
N GLU A 57 -2.25 4.83 -10.95
CA GLU A 57 -2.47 6.27 -10.98
C GLU A 57 -1.66 6.98 -9.88
N ALA A 58 -1.62 6.42 -8.66
CA ALA A 58 -0.80 6.97 -7.59
C ALA A 58 0.70 6.92 -7.92
N LYS A 59 1.16 5.82 -8.53
CA LYS A 59 2.56 5.72 -8.98
C LYS A 59 2.91 6.80 -10.00
N LEU A 60 2.04 7.05 -10.99
CA LEU A 60 2.23 8.12 -11.97
C LEU A 60 2.25 9.50 -11.31
N ASN A 61 1.42 9.70 -10.29
CA ASN A 61 1.37 10.96 -9.53
C ASN A 61 2.69 11.29 -8.81
N THR A 62 3.56 10.32 -8.54
CA THR A 62 4.90 10.57 -7.95
C THR A 62 5.72 11.58 -8.77
N CYS A 63 5.54 11.61 -10.11
CA CYS A 63 6.24 12.56 -10.97
C CYS A 63 5.65 13.99 -10.92
N ILE A 64 4.41 14.12 -10.45
CA ILE A 64 3.64 15.38 -10.43
C ILE A 64 3.66 16.00 -9.03
N ASP A 65 3.33 15.19 -8.02
CA ASP A 65 3.29 15.59 -6.62
C ASP A 65 3.88 14.47 -5.73
N PRO A 66 5.22 14.37 -5.67
CA PRO A 66 5.89 13.38 -4.84
C PRO A 66 5.67 13.62 -3.34
N SER A 67 5.30 14.83 -2.94
CA SER A 67 5.15 15.19 -1.53
C SER A 67 3.90 14.61 -0.89
N ASN A 68 2.86 14.40 -1.70
CA ASN A 68 1.61 13.77 -1.28
C ASN A 68 1.46 12.34 -1.79
N THR A 69 2.51 11.77 -2.37
CA THR A 69 2.52 10.39 -2.87
C THR A 69 3.45 9.52 -2.03
N VAL A 70 2.94 8.39 -1.57
CA VAL A 70 3.59 7.48 -0.64
C VAL A 70 3.66 6.09 -1.26
N SER A 71 4.83 5.46 -1.20
CA SER A 71 4.99 4.04 -1.55
C SER A 71 4.97 3.17 -0.30
N VAL A 72 4.43 1.95 -0.40
CA VAL A 72 4.46 0.96 0.69
C VAL A 72 5.90 0.55 1.02
N PHE A 73 6.83 0.62 0.07
CA PHE A 73 8.25 0.40 0.31
C PHE A 73 8.82 1.40 1.33
N ASP A 74 8.42 2.67 1.22
CA ASP A 74 8.83 3.71 2.16
C ASP A 74 8.14 3.54 3.51
N THR A 75 6.82 3.32 3.51
CA THR A 75 6.05 3.18 4.76
C THR A 75 6.36 1.90 5.52
N LYS A 76 6.71 0.79 4.84
CA LYS A 76 7.00 -0.50 5.53
C LYS A 76 8.18 -0.38 6.48
N ARG A 77 9.12 0.54 6.21
CA ARG A 77 10.24 0.85 7.12
C ARG A 77 9.78 1.52 8.41
N MET A 78 8.60 2.15 8.40
CA MET A 78 8.01 2.82 9.56
C MET A 78 7.25 1.87 10.47
N ILE A 79 6.76 0.75 9.93
CA ILE A 79 5.88 -0.16 10.67
C ILE A 79 6.63 -0.79 11.85
N GLY A 80 6.08 -0.63 13.05
CA GLY A 80 6.61 -1.21 14.28
C GLY A 80 7.77 -0.42 14.92
N LEU A 81 8.22 0.68 14.31
CA LEU A 81 9.27 1.55 14.87
C LEU A 81 8.67 2.78 15.56
N SER A 82 9.44 3.31 16.52
CA SER A 82 9.13 4.61 17.14
C SER A 82 9.59 5.75 16.25
N PHE A 83 9.00 6.94 16.40
CA PHE A 83 9.40 8.11 15.61
C PHE A 83 10.88 8.46 15.84
N ASP A 84 11.37 8.29 17.06
CA ASP A 84 12.75 8.62 17.45
C ASP A 84 13.77 7.52 17.08
N ASP A 85 13.32 6.43 16.46
CA ASP A 85 14.21 5.36 16.01
C ASP A 85 15.25 5.89 15.00
N SER A 86 16.51 5.51 15.18
CA SER A 86 17.61 5.99 14.33
C SER A 86 17.45 5.67 12.85
N CYS A 87 16.75 4.57 12.50
CA CYS A 87 16.44 4.23 11.12
C CYS A 87 15.41 5.22 10.55
N ILE A 88 14.36 5.54 11.32
CA ILE A 88 13.36 6.53 10.93
C ILE A 88 14.01 7.89 10.74
N GLN A 89 14.76 8.38 11.72
CA GLN A 89 15.43 9.68 11.64
C GLN A 89 16.40 9.81 10.44
N ARG A 90 16.97 8.70 9.99
CA ARG A 90 17.80 8.67 8.78
C ARG A 90 16.94 8.74 7.52
N ASP A 91 15.90 7.93 7.43
CA ASP A 91 15.03 7.82 6.25
C ASP A 91 14.19 9.09 6.03
N LEU A 92 13.82 9.80 7.10
CA LEU A 92 13.14 11.10 7.05
C LEU A 92 13.86 12.14 6.17
N LYS A 93 15.17 12.02 5.99
CA LYS A 93 15.97 12.95 5.19
C LYS A 93 15.82 12.72 3.68
N TYR A 94 15.36 11.54 3.29
CA TYR A 94 15.29 11.11 1.90
C TYR A 94 13.84 11.03 1.39
N TRP A 95 12.87 10.91 2.29
CA TRP A 95 11.46 10.86 1.88
C TRP A 95 10.95 12.21 1.39
N PRO A 96 10.19 12.23 0.29
CA PRO A 96 9.61 13.46 -0.26
C PRO A 96 8.38 13.94 0.54
N PHE A 97 7.75 13.04 1.32
CA PHE A 97 6.57 13.31 2.14
C PHE A 97 6.97 13.65 3.58
N LYS A 98 6.08 14.38 4.27
CA LYS A 98 6.30 14.77 5.67
C LYS A 98 5.82 13.69 6.63
N VAL A 99 6.62 13.42 7.64
CA VAL A 99 6.25 12.55 8.76
C VAL A 99 6.33 13.35 10.05
N SER A 100 5.38 13.12 10.95
CA SER A 100 5.29 13.74 12.26
C SER A 100 5.25 12.70 13.36
N ASN A 101 5.68 13.11 14.55
CA ASN A 101 5.56 12.31 15.77
C ASN A 101 4.12 12.40 16.28
N ASN A 102 3.42 11.28 16.32
CA ASN A 102 2.13 11.14 16.99
C ASN A 102 2.26 10.18 18.16
N SER A 103 2.39 10.71 19.38
CA SER A 103 2.48 9.92 20.62
C SER A 103 3.59 8.85 20.58
N GLY A 104 4.75 9.19 20.03
CA GLY A 104 5.91 8.31 19.87
C GLY A 104 5.90 7.47 18.59
N LYS A 105 4.83 7.51 17.78
CA LYS A 105 4.73 6.76 16.52
C LYS A 105 4.92 7.67 15.30
N PRO A 106 5.62 7.23 14.26
CA PRO A 106 5.75 8.00 13.04
C PRO A 106 4.44 7.97 12.24
N MET A 107 3.96 9.15 11.83
CA MET A 107 2.71 9.33 11.09
C MET A 107 2.92 10.25 9.89
N ILE A 108 2.52 9.82 8.70
CA ILE A 108 2.55 10.63 7.48
C ILE A 108 1.52 11.77 7.61
N LYS A 109 1.90 12.98 7.22
CA LYS A 109 1.07 14.18 7.27
C LYS A 109 0.35 14.45 5.96
#